data_AF-A0A177NTE4-F1
#
_entry.id   AF-A0A177NTE4-F1
#
_cell.length_a   1.000
_cell.length_b   1.000
_cell.length_c   1.000
_cell.angle_alpha   90.00
_cell.angle_beta   90.00
_cell.angle_gamma   90.00
#
_symmetry.space_group_name_H-M   'P 1'
#
loop_
_entity.id
_entity.type
_entity.pdbx_description
1 polymer ?
#
loop_
_entity_poly.entity_id
_entity_poly.type
_entity_poly.pdbx_seq_one_letter_code
_entity_poly.pdbx_strand_id
1 'polypeptide(L)'
;MANCLCIEGNMSIELTTTPEQYAQKAEKLAAFGGLNLLHIKRSVALLLGQIGKEGIFDQYTKHDISHIDEMLKNLDWIIPEQTKKVMSDADWLMIVLAVYFHDMGMLVT
;
A
#
# COMPACT_ATOMS: atom_id res chain seq x y z
N MET A 1 -2.25 -24.65 -31.90
CA MET A 1 -3.21 -23.58 -31.58
C MET A 1 -3.08 -23.31 -30.09
N ALA A 2 -2.33 -22.27 -29.70
CA ALA A 2 -2.24 -21.86 -28.30
C ALA A 2 -3.13 -20.63 -28.13
N ASN A 3 -4.34 -20.83 -27.63
CA ASN A 3 -5.17 -19.72 -27.18
C ASN A 3 -4.64 -19.29 -25.82
N CYS A 4 -3.97 -18.14 -25.84
CA CYS A 4 -3.58 -17.36 -24.69
C CYS A 4 -4.81 -17.09 -23.82
N LEU A 5 -4.75 -17.52 -22.56
CA LEU A 5 -5.71 -17.11 -21.53
C LEU A 5 -5.56 -15.60 -21.35
N CYS A 6 -6.59 -14.85 -21.71
CA CYS A 6 -6.73 -13.45 -21.32
C CYS A 6 -6.77 -13.40 -19.78
N ILE A 7 -5.65 -13.02 -19.15
CA ILE A 7 -5.65 -12.71 -17.73
C ILE A 7 -6.31 -11.34 -17.53
N GLU A 8 -7.18 -11.34 -16.53
CA GLU A 8 -8.13 -10.33 -16.12
C GLU A 8 -7.47 -8.96 -15.81
N GLY A 9 -8.22 -7.90 -16.10
CA GLY A 9 -8.18 -6.57 -15.48
C GLY A 9 -6.82 -6.04 -15.01
N ASN A 10 -6.16 -5.24 -15.85
CA ASN A 10 -5.04 -4.40 -15.45
C ASN A 10 -5.52 -3.30 -14.48
N MET A 11 -5.61 -3.61 -13.19
CA MET A 11 -5.85 -2.61 -12.14
C MET A 11 -4.60 -1.73 -12.07
N SER A 12 -4.67 -0.48 -12.56
CA SER A 12 -3.53 0.42 -12.50
C SER A 12 -3.25 0.79 -11.04
N ILE A 13 -2.16 0.25 -10.48
CA ILE A 13 -1.71 0.65 -9.15
C ILE A 13 -1.12 2.05 -9.25
N GLU A 14 -1.69 2.96 -8.46
CA GLU A 14 -1.40 4.39 -8.41
C GLU A 14 -1.39 4.89 -6.95
N LEU A 15 -0.75 6.04 -6.72
CA LEU A 15 -0.69 6.74 -5.44
C LEU A 15 -1.79 7.81 -5.42
N THR A 16 -3.00 7.44 -5.00
CA THR A 16 -4.20 8.28 -5.17
C THR A 16 -4.59 9.01 -3.89
N THR A 17 -4.19 8.51 -2.73
CA THR A 17 -4.60 9.06 -1.43
C THR A 17 -3.72 10.24 -1.01
N THR A 18 -4.27 11.16 -0.21
CA THR A 18 -3.51 12.29 0.32
C THR A 18 -2.27 11.87 1.12
N PRO A 19 -2.32 10.86 2.01
CA PRO A 19 -1.14 10.34 2.69
C PRO A 19 -0.04 9.87 1.72
N GLU A 20 -0.40 9.14 0.67
CA GLU A 20 0.57 8.67 -0.34
C GLU A 20 1.22 9.82 -1.11
N GLN A 21 0.45 10.87 -1.43
CA GLN A 21 0.97 12.06 -2.12
C GLN A 21 1.99 12.82 -1.28
N TYR A 22 1.81 12.90 0.04
CA TYR A 22 2.81 13.47 0.95
C TYR A 22 4.01 12.54 1.13
N ALA A 23 3.76 11.24 1.32
CA ALA A 23 4.82 10.24 1.42
C ALA A 23 5.73 10.23 0.18
N GLN A 24 5.17 10.38 -1.02
CA GLN A 24 5.96 10.42 -2.26
C GLN A 24 6.92 11.62 -2.31
N LYS A 25 6.59 12.76 -1.67
CA LYS A 25 7.49 13.92 -1.62
C LYS A 25 8.76 13.61 -0.82
N ALA A 26 8.68 12.68 0.14
CA ALA A 26 9.83 12.27 0.94
C ALA A 26 10.94 11.61 0.12
N GLU A 27 10.63 11.03 -1.06
CA GLU A 27 11.63 10.50 -2.00
C GLU A 27 12.68 11.55 -2.42
N LYS A 28 12.36 12.84 -2.31
CA LYS A 28 13.28 13.94 -2.63
C LYS A 28 14.24 14.28 -1.49
N LEU A 29 14.01 13.76 -0.30
CA LEU A 29 14.90 13.97 0.84
C LEU A 29 16.14 13.10 0.68
N ALA A 30 17.31 13.63 1.01
CA ALA A 30 18.57 12.91 0.86
C ALA A 30 18.58 11.54 1.57
N ALA A 31 17.88 11.42 2.70
CA ALA A 31 17.75 10.17 3.45
C ALA A 31 16.95 9.07 2.72
N PHE A 32 16.08 9.44 1.77
CA PHE A 32 15.16 8.51 1.09
C PHE A 32 15.33 8.53 -0.44
N GLY A 33 16.40 9.12 -0.98
CA GLY A 33 16.61 9.30 -2.42
C GLY A 33 16.67 8.03 -3.27
N GLY A 34 16.80 6.85 -2.65
CA GLY A 34 16.71 5.54 -3.32
C GLY A 34 15.34 4.87 -3.25
N LEU A 35 14.37 5.47 -2.57
CA LEU A 35 13.04 4.91 -2.38
C LEU A 35 12.12 5.25 -3.57
N ASN A 36 11.30 4.29 -3.97
CA ASN A 36 10.23 4.49 -4.94
C ASN A 36 8.92 3.90 -4.39
N LEU A 37 8.05 4.76 -3.88
CA LEU A 37 6.84 4.40 -3.16
C LEU A 37 5.84 3.67 -4.04
N LEU A 38 5.73 4.06 -5.32
CA LEU A 38 4.87 3.40 -6.29
C LEU A 38 5.33 1.97 -6.58
N HIS A 39 6.65 1.78 -6.71
CA HIS A 39 7.23 0.44 -6.86
C HIS A 39 6.96 -0.43 -5.63
N ILE A 40 7.11 0.14 -4.43
CA ILE A 40 6.79 -0.56 -3.17
C ILE A 40 5.32 -0.98 -3.15
N LYS A 41 4.37 -0.08 -3.45
CA LYS A 41 2.93 -0.40 -3.48
C LYS A 41 2.62 -1.55 -4.44
N ARG A 42 3.23 -1.55 -5.62
CA ARG A 42 3.09 -2.64 -6.61
C ARG A 42 3.60 -3.97 -6.08
N SER A 43 4.78 -3.97 -5.47
CA SER A 43 5.36 -5.17 -4.87
C SER A 43 4.52 -5.70 -3.71
N VAL A 44 4.00 -4.82 -2.86
CA VAL A 44 3.09 -5.18 -1.76
C VAL A 44 1.81 -5.81 -2.31
N ALA A 45 1.18 -5.20 -3.32
CA ALA A 45 -0.03 -5.77 -3.94
C ALA A 45 0.21 -7.19 -4.50
N LEU A 46 1.36 -7.44 -5.11
CA LEU A 46 1.73 -8.76 -5.61
C LEU A 46 1.89 -9.79 -4.48
N LEU A 47 2.49 -9.39 -3.35
CA LEU A 47 2.71 -10.25 -2.19
C LEU A 47 1.39 -10.55 -1.46
N LEU A 48 0.59 -9.52 -1.19
CA LEU A 48 -0.72 -9.66 -0.58
C LEU A 48 -1.68 -10.50 -1.42
N GLY A 49 -1.60 -10.40 -2.75
CA GLY A 49 -2.35 -11.26 -3.65
C GLY A 49 -1.98 -12.75 -3.57
N GLN A 50 -0.96 -13.14 -2.80
CA GLN A 50 -0.66 -14.55 -2.50
C GLN A 50 -1.35 -15.05 -1.23
N ILE A 51 -1.78 -14.16 -0.33
CA ILE A 51 -2.44 -14.54 0.92
C ILE A 51 -3.78 -15.21 0.60
N GLY A 52 -4.09 -16.32 1.25
CA GLY A 52 -5.35 -17.05 1.06
C GLY A 52 -5.39 -18.02 -0.12
N LYS A 53 -4.38 -18.06 -1.00
CA LYS A 53 -4.38 -18.94 -2.19
C LYS A 53 -4.53 -20.44 -1.89
N GLU A 54 -4.12 -20.88 -0.71
CA GLU A 54 -4.22 -22.29 -0.27
C GLU A 54 -5.39 -22.52 0.72
N GLY A 55 -6.35 -21.58 0.82
CA GLY A 55 -7.48 -21.65 1.75
C GLY A 55 -7.12 -21.45 3.23
N ILE A 56 -5.86 -21.11 3.51
CA ILE A 56 -5.38 -20.72 4.85
C ILE A 56 -5.65 -19.22 5.01
N PHE A 57 -6.41 -18.82 6.04
CA PHE A 57 -6.84 -17.44 6.35
C PHE A 57 -7.99 -16.84 5.52
N ASP A 58 -8.71 -17.64 4.73
CA ASP A 58 -9.89 -17.18 3.99
C ASP A 58 -11.03 -16.65 4.88
N GLN A 59 -11.01 -16.96 6.17
CA GLN A 59 -12.20 -16.85 7.00
C GLN A 59 -12.47 -15.48 7.64
N TYR A 60 -11.59 -14.47 7.63
CA TYR A 60 -11.95 -13.24 8.37
C TYR A 60 -11.66 -11.85 7.79
N THR A 61 -10.95 -11.67 6.67
CA THR A 61 -10.84 -10.33 6.03
C THR A 61 -10.25 -10.44 4.62
N LYS A 62 -10.64 -9.55 3.69
CA LYS A 62 -9.88 -9.35 2.45
C LYS A 62 -8.58 -8.63 2.83
N HIS A 63 -7.42 -9.25 2.59
CA HIS A 63 -6.09 -8.66 2.83
C HIS A 63 -5.38 -8.35 1.52
N ASP A 64 -6.14 -8.04 0.47
CA ASP A 64 -5.59 -7.59 -0.79
C ASP A 64 -5.30 -6.07 -0.74
N ILE A 65 -4.75 -5.53 -1.82
CA ILE A 65 -4.38 -4.10 -1.88
C ILE A 65 -5.57 -3.15 -1.64
N SER A 66 -6.82 -3.58 -1.88
CA SER A 66 -7.98 -2.73 -1.62
C SER A 66 -8.19 -2.47 -0.13
N HIS A 67 -7.77 -3.40 0.74
CA HIS A 67 -7.80 -3.20 2.19
C HIS A 67 -6.86 -2.06 2.62
N ILE A 68 -5.63 -2.07 2.10
CA ILE A 68 -4.66 -0.99 2.30
C ILE A 68 -5.21 0.35 1.80
N ASP A 69 -5.80 0.39 0.61
CA ASP A 69 -6.34 1.63 0.04
C ASP A 69 -7.42 2.24 0.94
N GLU A 70 -8.30 1.41 1.52
CA GLU A 70 -9.30 1.88 2.49
C GLU A 70 -8.68 2.36 3.80
N MET A 71 -7.65 1.68 4.31
CA MET A 71 -6.92 2.14 5.50
C MET A 71 -6.25 3.50 5.28
N LEU A 72 -5.64 3.71 4.11
CA LEU A 72 -5.02 4.98 3.77
C LEU A 72 -6.04 6.12 3.66
N LYS A 73 -7.22 5.87 3.06
CA LYS A 73 -8.32 6.85 3.04
C LYS A 73 -8.78 7.20 4.46
N ASN A 74 -8.77 6.24 5.38
CA ASN A 74 -9.17 6.49 6.77
C ASN A 74 -8.21 7.42 7.52
N LEU A 75 -6.95 7.51 7.11
CA LEU A 75 -6.00 8.43 7.74
C LEU A 75 -6.43 9.90 7.64
N ASP A 76 -7.21 10.26 6.63
CA ASP A 76 -7.71 11.62 6.46
C ASP A 76 -8.66 12.05 7.59
N TRP A 77 -9.41 11.13 8.20
CA TRP A 77 -10.25 11.47 9.34
C TRP A 77 -9.64 11.06 10.69
N ILE A 78 -8.77 10.04 10.71
CA ILE A 78 -8.08 9.57 11.92
C ILE A 78 -7.06 10.61 12.41
N ILE A 79 -6.26 11.18 11.50
CA ILE A 79 -5.23 12.14 11.86
C ILE A 79 -5.87 13.53 11.98
N PRO A 80 -5.83 14.19 13.16
CA PRO A 80 -6.43 15.52 13.31
C PRO A 80 -5.73 16.57 12.42
N GLU A 81 -6.48 17.55 11.91
CA GLU A 81 -5.96 18.62 11.05
C GLU A 81 -4.79 19.38 11.68
N GLN A 82 -4.78 19.57 12.99
CA GLN A 82 -3.68 20.21 13.72
C GLN A 82 -2.40 19.39 13.62
N THR A 83 -2.51 18.06 13.61
CA THR A 83 -1.38 17.12 13.48
C THR A 83 -0.88 17.10 12.04
N LYS A 84 -1.79 17.02 11.05
CA LYS A 84 -1.41 17.04 9.62
C LYS A 84 -0.56 18.25 9.25
N LYS A 85 -0.82 19.41 9.87
CA LYS A 85 -0.08 20.67 9.64
C LYS A 85 1.36 20.65 10.11
N VAL A 86 1.70 19.83 11.09
CA VAL A 86 3.06 19.75 11.66
C VAL A 86 3.84 18.52 11.20
N MET A 87 3.16 17.54 10.59
CA MET A 87 3.80 16.37 10.01
C MET A 87 4.64 16.74 8.79
N SER A 88 5.88 16.27 8.79
CA SER A 88 6.77 16.33 7.63
C SER A 88 6.41 15.26 6.60
N ASP A 89 6.90 15.40 5.37
CA ASP A 89 6.78 14.37 4.34
C ASP A 89 7.36 13.02 4.82
N ALA A 90 8.40 13.04 5.68
CA ALA A 90 8.98 11.85 6.27
C ALA A 90 8.03 11.14 7.25
N ASP A 91 7.27 11.89 8.05
CA ASP A 91 6.27 11.31 8.96
C ASP A 91 5.16 10.61 8.16
N TRP A 92 4.70 11.25 7.08
CA TRP A 92 3.76 10.64 6.13
C TRP A 92 4.32 9.38 5.49
N LEU A 93 5.58 9.39 5.05
CA LEU A 93 6.25 8.21 4.50
C LEU A 93 6.26 7.06 5.50
N MET A 94 6.64 7.30 6.75
CA MET A 94 6.69 6.26 7.78
C MET A 94 5.32 5.64 8.05
N ILE A 95 4.26 6.45 8.11
CA ILE A 95 2.89 5.95 8.30
C ILE A 95 2.43 5.13 7.10
N VAL A 96 2.64 5.62 5.87
CA VAL A 96 2.23 4.91 4.66
C VAL A 96 2.95 3.57 4.55
N LEU A 97 4.26 3.51 4.83
CA LEU A 97 5.01 2.25 4.85
C LEU A 97 4.50 1.30 5.96
N ALA A 98 4.17 1.82 7.14
CA ALA A 98 3.59 1.02 8.20
C ALA A 98 2.25 0.40 7.76
N VAL A 99 1.38 1.17 7.11
CA VAL A 99 0.11 0.65 6.55
C VAL A 99 0.37 -0.36 5.43
N TYR A 100 1.32 -0.12 4.53
CA TYR A 100 1.67 -1.07 3.47
C TYR A 100 2.15 -2.41 4.02
N PHE A 101 2.89 -2.40 5.11
CA PHE A 101 3.52 -3.61 5.62
C PHE A 101 2.77 -4.27 6.77
N HIS A 102 1.65 -3.70 7.24
CA HIS A 102 0.96 -4.21 8.43
C HIS A 102 0.47 -5.66 8.27
N ASP A 103 0.04 -6.04 7.07
CA ASP A 103 -0.44 -7.39 6.73
C ASP A 103 0.66 -8.35 6.26
N MET A 104 1.91 -7.90 6.15
CA MET A 104 3.00 -8.74 5.62
C MET A 104 3.27 -9.98 6.48
N GLY A 105 2.94 -9.94 7.76
CA GLY A 105 3.06 -11.09 8.67
C GLY A 105 2.09 -12.23 8.36
N MET A 106 1.09 -12.01 7.50
CA MET A 106 0.12 -13.03 7.08
C MET A 106 0.56 -13.81 5.84
N LEU A 107 1.71 -13.46 5.25
CA LEU A 107 2.30 -14.23 4.16
C LEU A 107 2.86 -15.55 4.71
N VAL A 108 2.12 -16.65 4.50
CA VAL A 108 2.58 -18.00 4.81
C VAL A 108 2.93 -18.70 3.49
N THR A 109 4.16 -19.19 3.40
CA THR A 109 4.75 -19.86 2.23
C THR A 109 5.16 -21.27 2.55
#